data_AF-A0A7D5S7L8-F1
#
_entry.id   AF-A0A7D5S7L8-F1
#
_cell.length_a   1.000
_cell.length_b   1.000
_cell.length_c   1.000
_cell.angle_alpha   90.00
_cell.angle_beta   90.00
_cell.angle_gamma   90.00
#
_symmetry.space_group_name_H-M   'P 1'
#
loop_
_entity.id
_entity.type
_entity.pdbx_description
1 polymer ?
#
loop_
_entity_poly.entity_id
_entity_poly.type
_entity_poly.pdbx_seq_one_letter_code
_entity_poly.pdbx_strand_id
1 'polypeptide(L)'
;MWLLALILLIGGIVANYYYRDVAWAIRAAIGIVLLCLIAIVALQTTQGKAIWQFAKDARLELRKVVWPTRQETIQTTMIVIAMVVVVSLLLWGIDSILMWGVSWLTGQRG
;
A
#
# COMPACT_ATOMS: atom_id res chain seq x y z
N MET A 1 20.01 -19.40 19.00
CA MET A 1 19.45 -18.04 19.19
C MET A 1 17.92 -18.06 19.28
N TRP A 2 17.20 -18.69 18.35
CA TRP A 2 15.74 -18.89 18.44
C TRP A 2 15.28 -19.66 19.70
N LEU A 3 16.05 -20.67 20.12
CA LEU A 3 15.79 -21.42 21.36
C LEU A 3 15.84 -20.55 22.62
N LEU A 4 16.71 -19.52 22.68
CA LEU A 4 16.77 -18.60 23.82
C LEU A 4 15.53 -17.70 23.87
N ALA A 5 15.04 -17.24 22.71
CA ALA A 5 13.79 -16.48 22.63
C ALA A 5 12.58 -17.35 23.05
N LEU A 6 12.56 -18.62 22.65
CA LEU A 6 11.52 -19.58 23.00
C LEU A 6 11.52 -19.92 24.51
N ILE A 7 12.70 -20.10 25.11
CA ILE A 7 12.87 -20.32 26.55
C ILE A 7 12.45 -19.09 27.36
N LEU A 8 12.78 -17.87 26.91
CA LEU A 8 12.35 -16.63 27.54
C LEU A 8 10.83 -16.42 27.47
N LEU A 9 10.21 -16.77 26.34
CA LEU A 9 8.77 -16.67 26.13
C LEU A 9 8.03 -17.65 27.05
N ILE A 10 8.47 -18.91 27.09
CA ILE A 10 7.91 -19.95 27.98
C ILE A 10 8.14 -19.56 29.45
N GLY A 11 9.33 -19.07 29.80
CA GLY A 11 9.64 -18.57 31.14
C GLY A 11 8.70 -17.44 31.58
N GLY A 12 8.36 -16.52 30.67
CA GLY A 12 7.40 -15.43 30.94
C GLY A 12 5.95 -15.91 31.12
N ILE A 13 5.53 -16.93 30.37
CA ILE A 13 4.20 -17.55 30.53
C ILE A 13 4.10 -18.27 31.88
N VAL A 14 5.15 -19.00 32.27
CA VAL A 14 5.20 -19.75 33.55
C VAL A 14 5.25 -18.80 34.75
N ALA A 15 6.04 -17.72 34.67
CA ALA A 15 6.09 -16.68 35.70
C ALA A 15 4.73 -15.99 35.91
N ASN A 16 3.98 -15.77 34.83
CA ASN A 16 2.63 -15.19 34.87
C ASN A 16 1.57 -16.18 35.39
N TYR A 17 1.81 -17.48 35.27
CA TYR A 17 0.90 -18.52 35.76
C TYR A 17 1.01 -18.72 37.28
N TYR A 18 2.21 -18.60 37.84
CA TYR A 18 2.45 -18.83 39.27
C TYR A 18 2.01 -17.67 40.18
N TYR A 19 2.02 -16.44 39.68
CA TYR A 19 1.56 -15.23 40.40
C TYR A 19 0.10 -14.86 40.06
N ARG A 20 -0.83 -15.80 40.29
CA ARG A 20 -2.28 -15.57 40.09
C ARG A 20 -2.94 -14.68 41.16
N ASP A 21 -2.33 -14.54 42.34
CA ASP A 21 -2.98 -13.96 43.53
C ASP A 21 -2.47 -12.56 43.98
N VAL A 22 -1.72 -11.82 43.15
CA VAL A 22 -1.12 -10.52 43.54
C VAL A 22 -1.63 -9.35 42.69
N ALA A 23 -1.72 -8.16 43.30
CA ALA A 23 -2.30 -6.91 42.77
C ALA A 23 -1.87 -6.53 41.34
N TRP A 24 -2.83 -5.97 40.59
CA TRP A 24 -2.76 -5.68 39.15
C TRP A 24 -1.51 -4.90 38.67
N ALA A 25 -0.96 -4.01 39.50
CA ALA A 25 0.16 -3.14 39.15
C ALA A 25 1.50 -3.90 39.01
N ILE A 26 1.76 -4.88 39.89
CA ILE A 26 3.02 -5.65 39.88
C ILE A 26 3.04 -6.61 38.67
N ARG A 27 1.87 -7.16 38.31
CA ARG A 27 1.67 -7.98 37.11
C ARG A 27 1.97 -7.20 35.82
N ALA A 28 1.46 -5.97 35.71
CA ALA A 28 1.70 -5.13 34.54
C ALA A 28 3.19 -4.76 34.42
N ALA A 29 3.85 -4.39 35.52
CA ALA A 29 5.28 -4.05 35.52
C ALA A 29 6.17 -5.21 35.06
N ILE A 30 5.93 -6.43 35.57
CA ILE A 30 6.71 -7.61 35.18
C ILE A 30 6.44 -7.96 33.71
N GLY A 31 5.18 -7.90 33.25
CA GLY A 31 4.83 -8.13 31.85
C GLY A 31 5.50 -7.15 30.89
N ILE A 32 5.58 -5.87 31.27
CA ILE A 32 6.24 -4.82 30.49
C ILE A 32 7.76 -5.05 30.43
N VAL A 33 8.40 -5.37 31.56
CA VAL A 33 9.85 -5.66 31.60
C VAL A 33 10.19 -6.88 30.75
N LEU A 34 9.37 -7.93 30.79
CA LEU A 34 9.56 -9.14 29.98
C LEU A 34 9.37 -8.85 28.48
N LEU A 35 8.37 -8.06 28.12
CA LEU A 35 8.13 -7.64 26.74
C LEU A 35 9.28 -6.78 26.20
N CYS A 36 9.82 -5.88 27.03
CA CYS A 36 11.01 -5.10 26.69
C CYS A 36 12.24 -5.98 26.49
N LEU A 37 12.49 -6.98 27.35
CA LEU A 37 13.61 -7.90 27.19
C LEU A 37 13.49 -8.76 25.92
N ILE A 38 12.28 -9.25 25.61
CA ILE A 38 12.00 -9.98 24.37
C ILE A 38 12.24 -9.09 23.14
N ALA A 39 11.75 -7.84 23.18
CA ALA A 39 11.95 -6.89 22.09
C ALA A 39 13.45 -6.57 21.88
N ILE A 40 14.22 -6.38 22.94
CA ILE A 40 15.66 -6.12 22.87
C ILE A 40 16.41 -7.32 22.26
N VAL A 41 16.09 -8.54 22.67
CA VAL A 41 16.72 -9.76 22.14
C VAL A 41 16.30 -10.03 20.68
N ALA A 42 15.05 -9.75 20.32
CA ALA A 42 14.56 -9.87 18.95
C ALA A 42 15.27 -8.90 18.00
N LEU A 43 15.53 -7.66 18.44
CA LEU A 43 16.25 -6.64 17.65
C LEU A 43 17.74 -6.98 17.47
N GLN A 44 18.35 -7.76 18.37
CA GLN A 44 19.76 -8.17 18.27
C GLN A 44 19.99 -9.40 17.37
N THR A 45 18.92 -10.13 17.00
CA THR A 45 19.04 -11.34 16.16
C THR A 45 19.34 -10.98 14.69
N THR A 46 20.06 -11.85 13.99
CA THR A 46 20.50 -11.69 12.58
C THR A 46 19.38 -11.29 11.62
N GLN A 47 18.14 -11.72 11.89
CA GLN A 47 16.97 -11.35 11.10
C GLN A 47 16.46 -9.93 11.36
N GLY A 48 16.60 -9.40 12.58
CA GLY A 48 16.25 -8.01 12.90
C GLY A 48 17.17 -7.00 12.19
N LYS A 49 18.48 -7.30 12.15
CA LYS A 49 19.46 -6.50 11.39
C LYS A 49 19.22 -6.59 9.87
N ALA A 50 18.84 -7.76 9.37
CA ALA A 50 18.52 -7.94 7.95
C ALA A 50 17.32 -7.10 7.52
N ILE A 51 16.22 -7.10 8.28
CA ILE A 51 15.02 -6.28 7.98
C ILE A 51 15.35 -4.78 7.99
N TRP A 52 16.19 -4.35 8.94
CA TRP A 52 16.66 -2.95 8.98
C TRP A 52 17.49 -2.58 7.74
N GLN A 53 18.38 -3.48 7.31
CA GLN A 53 19.18 -3.31 6.09
C GLN A 53 18.26 -3.26 4.85
N PHE A 54 17.33 -4.20 4.71
CA PHE A 54 16.33 -4.23 3.62
C PHE A 54 15.48 -2.97 3.56
N ALA A 55 15.02 -2.45 4.70
CA ALA A 55 14.26 -1.20 4.75
C ALA A 55 15.12 0.01 4.31
N LYS A 56 16.42 -0.02 4.60
CA LYS A 56 17.38 1.00 4.17
C LYS A 56 17.62 0.92 2.66
N ASP A 57 17.80 -0.29 2.14
CA ASP A 57 18.03 -0.55 0.72
C ASP A 57 16.77 -0.24 -0.13
N ALA A 58 15.58 -0.58 0.37
CA ALA A 58 14.31 -0.22 -0.27
C ALA A 58 14.12 1.31 -0.36
N ARG A 59 14.53 2.07 0.66
CA ARG A 59 14.54 3.54 0.61
C ARG A 59 15.53 4.10 -0.42
N LEU A 60 16.63 3.39 -0.68
CA LEU A 60 17.61 3.77 -1.71
C LEU A 60 17.10 3.45 -3.12
N GLU A 61 16.33 2.38 -3.31
CA GLU A 61 15.70 2.05 -4.60
C GLU A 61 14.51 2.93 -4.94
N LEU A 62 13.70 3.30 -3.95
CA LEU A 62 12.59 4.25 -4.15
C LEU A 62 13.08 5.62 -4.59
N ARG A 63 14.31 6.00 -4.21
CA ARG A 63 14.98 7.22 -4.70
C ARG A 63 15.45 7.11 -6.15
N LYS A 64 15.56 5.90 -6.71
CA LYS A 64 15.85 5.66 -8.13
C LYS A 64 14.59 5.66 -8.99
N VAL A 65 13.40 5.71 -8.38
CA VAL A 65 12.16 5.99 -9.12
C VAL A 65 12.22 7.45 -9.53
N VAL A 66 12.79 7.68 -10.71
CA VAL A 66 12.70 8.95 -11.42
C VAL A 66 11.23 9.10 -11.76
N TRP A 67 10.50 9.81 -10.90
CA TRP A 67 9.13 10.18 -11.21
C TRP A 67 9.17 11.06 -12.46
N PRO A 68 8.44 10.66 -13.52
CA PRO A 68 8.47 11.37 -14.78
C PRO A 68 8.07 12.84 -14.56
N THR A 69 8.78 13.73 -15.24
CA THR A 69 8.56 15.18 -15.09
C THR A 69 7.18 15.54 -15.63
N ARG A 70 6.49 16.50 -14.99
CA ARG A 70 5.11 16.90 -15.35
C ARG A 70 4.94 17.26 -16.84
N GLN A 71 6.02 17.67 -17.49
CA GLN A 71 6.04 18.11 -18.87
C GLN A 71 5.81 16.95 -19.86
N GLU A 72 6.39 15.77 -19.61
CA GLU A 72 6.18 14.58 -20.45
C GLU A 72 4.77 13.99 -20.29
N THR A 73 4.22 14.06 -19.06
CA THR A 73 2.85 13.61 -18.79
C THR A 73 1.82 14.44 -19.54
N ILE A 74 1.96 15.78 -19.53
CA ILE A 74 1.02 16.69 -20.19
C ILE A 74 1.08 16.54 -21.72
N GLN A 75 2.27 16.35 -22.29
CA GLN A 75 2.41 16.15 -23.73
C GLN A 75 1.66 14.91 -24.21
N THR A 76 1.82 13.78 -23.50
CA THR A 76 1.12 12.54 -23.84
C THR A 76 -0.40 12.69 -23.66
N THR A 77 -0.86 13.34 -22.59
CA THR A 77 -2.30 13.57 -22.37
C THR A 77 -2.91 14.51 -23.44
N MET A 78 -2.19 15.54 -23.88
CA MET A 78 -2.69 16.47 -24.91
C MET A 78 -2.88 15.78 -26.27
N ILE A 79 -1.98 14.86 -26.65
CA ILE A 79 -2.12 14.06 -27.87
C ILE A 79 -3.37 13.18 -27.80
N VAL A 80 -3.60 12.51 -26.66
CA VAL A 80 -4.80 11.67 -26.45
C VAL A 80 -6.08 12.52 -26.51
N ILE A 81 -6.09 13.70 -25.86
CA ILE A 81 -7.25 14.62 -25.92
C ILE A 81 -7.54 15.04 -27.36
N ALA A 82 -6.51 15.41 -28.14
CA ALA A 82 -6.68 15.79 -29.54
C ALA A 82 -7.29 14.64 -30.36
N MET A 83 -6.80 13.41 -30.17
CA MET A 83 -7.34 12.22 -30.83
C MET A 83 -8.83 11.98 -30.45
N VAL A 84 -9.17 12.07 -29.17
CA VAL A 84 -10.55 11.89 -28.69
C VAL A 84 -11.48 12.95 -29.29
N VAL A 85 -11.05 14.22 -29.35
CA VAL A 85 -11.82 15.30 -29.96
C VAL A 85 -12.10 15.01 -31.44
N VAL A 86 -11.08 14.62 -32.21
CA VAL A 86 -11.24 14.27 -33.64
C VAL A 86 -12.24 13.13 -33.82
N VAL A 87 -12.08 12.04 -33.06
CA VAL A 87 -12.99 10.88 -33.16
C VAL A 87 -14.42 11.26 -32.75
N SER A 88 -14.58 12.04 -31.67
CA SER A 88 -15.91 12.49 -31.21
C SER A 88 -16.63 13.35 -32.25
N LEU A 89 -15.89 14.23 -32.94
CA LEU A 89 -16.42 15.10 -33.99
C LEU A 89 -16.84 14.29 -35.23
N LEU A 90 -16.03 13.29 -35.61
CA LEU A 90 -16.34 12.39 -36.72
C LEU A 90 -17.59 11.57 -36.46
N LEU A 91 -17.70 10.95 -35.27
CA LEU A 91 -18.88 10.20 -34.86
C LEU A 91 -20.12 11.12 -34.87
N TRP A 92 -20.04 12.27 -34.20
CA TRP A 92 -21.14 13.24 -34.17
C TRP A 92 -21.62 13.66 -35.56
N GLY A 93 -20.69 13.88 -36.50
CA GLY A 93 -21.02 14.19 -37.89
C GLY A 93 -21.77 13.06 -38.59
N ILE A 94 -21.30 11.83 -38.45
CA ILE A 94 -21.93 10.64 -39.03
C ILE A 94 -23.32 10.43 -38.41
N ASP A 95 -23.44 10.47 -37.08
CA ASP A 95 -24.71 10.31 -36.36
C ASP A 95 -25.73 11.38 -36.78
N SER A 96 -25.30 12.63 -36.98
CA SER A 96 -26.15 13.72 -37.44
C SER A 96 -26.67 13.50 -38.87
N ILE A 97 -25.80 13.01 -39.77
CA ILE A 97 -26.19 12.71 -41.17
C ILE A 97 -27.13 11.50 -41.22
N LEU A 98 -26.85 10.46 -40.43
CA LEU A 98 -27.72 9.29 -40.31
C LEU A 98 -29.09 9.67 -39.74
N MET A 99 -29.14 10.48 -38.69
CA MET A 99 -30.41 10.99 -38.14
C MET A 99 -31.17 11.83 -39.17
N TRP A 100 -30.49 12.68 -39.94
CA TRP A 100 -31.12 13.45 -41.01
C TRP A 100 -31.70 12.54 -42.09
N GLY A 101 -30.94 11.55 -42.57
CA GLY A 101 -31.37 10.58 -43.58
C GLY A 101 -32.53 9.70 -43.11
N VAL A 102 -32.46 9.19 -41.87
CA VAL A 102 -33.55 8.43 -41.25
C VAL A 102 -34.78 9.30 -41.07
N SER A 103 -34.65 10.55 -40.62
CA SER A 103 -35.80 11.47 -40.48
C SER A 103 -36.48 11.76 -41.83
N TRP A 104 -35.71 11.77 -42.91
CA TRP A 104 -36.21 11.95 -44.27
C TRP A 104 -36.93 10.70 -44.79
N LEU A 105 -36.37 9.51 -44.53
CA LEU A 105 -36.96 8.21 -44.90
C LEU A 105 -38.20 7.84 -44.07
N THR A 106 -38.19 8.12 -42.76
CA THR A 106 -39.29 7.79 -41.85
C THR A 106 -40.42 8.82 -41.90
N GLY A 107 -40.25 9.95 -42.62
CA GLY A 107 -41.33 10.92 -42.83
C GLY A 107 -41.89 11.52 -41.54
N GLN A 108 -41.13 11.49 -40.45
CA GLN A 108 -41.56 11.94 -39.11
C GLN A 108 -41.42 13.46 -38.93
N ARG A 109 -41.56 14.21 -40.03
CA ARG A 109 -41.89 15.64 -40.01
C ARG A 109 -43.40 15.77 -40.19
N GLY A 110 -44.11 15.38 -39.13
CA GLY A 110 -45.48 15.78 -38.81
C GLY A 110 -45.45 16.38 -37.42
#